data_AF-A0A2C6DLD9-F1
#
_entry.id   AF-A0A2C6DLD9-F1
#
_cell.length_a   1.000
_cell.length_b   1.000
_cell.length_c   1.000
_cell.angle_alpha   90.00
_cell.angle_beta   90.00
_cell.angle_gamma   90.00
#
_symmetry.space_group_name_H-M   'P 1'
#
loop_
_entity.id
_entity.type
_entity.pdbx_description
1 polymer ?
#
loop_
_entity_poly.entity_id
_entity_poly.type
_entity_poly.pdbx_seq_one_letter_code
_entity_poly.pdbx_strand_id
1 'polypeptide(L)'
;MMLSAVYNYKFNLYFNERISPLHNNDLTYSYPEIGKNRRVISIISPEEPITLVRWYDIVTDFAISKGKTDILDERDYYNVVRLLSLMFNLFDVNKEPNYERKSLFLHYYQYQVSHIKNRGSSDRLFFLKKMMFEFGLSDEIYDLLTIVSNDICYKTNSGKIIGLMTLIDNVFDNIESKELWASTLLVKIKLIQKKVIRFILGVDDVFEFKYDDFNKNYIYSDFFKERYYADKKELFDVIVACVNKYQSSTENLISNMIIMNYSYYILKECPEEILLLKDFCKKKPGVFLDVINKILDIKFFVWKETFKDVGINYYLHRVKSDFN
;
A
#
# COMPACT_ATOMS: atom_id res chain seq x y z
N MET A 1 5.51 18.94 9.11
CA MET A 1 5.97 17.66 8.53
C MET A 1 5.00 17.22 7.46
N MET A 2 5.47 17.11 6.21
CA MET A 2 4.73 16.48 5.10
C MET A 2 5.16 15.01 5.02
N LEU A 3 4.20 14.09 5.10
CA LEU A 3 4.45 12.65 4.97
C LEU A 3 4.69 12.24 3.52
N SER A 4 4.18 12.98 2.53
CA SER A 4 4.54 12.79 1.12
C SER A 4 6.04 12.95 0.88
N ALA A 5 6.72 13.85 1.60
CA ALA A 5 8.18 14.01 1.53
C ALA A 5 8.92 12.79 2.11
N VAL A 6 8.43 12.25 3.24
CA VAL A 6 8.96 11.02 3.84
C VAL A 6 8.72 9.82 2.91
N TYR A 7 7.53 9.74 2.31
CA TYR A 7 7.17 8.69 1.36
C TYR A 7 8.01 8.77 0.08
N ASN A 8 8.22 9.98 -0.46
CA ASN A 8 9.12 10.22 -1.59
C ASN A 8 10.56 9.83 -1.26
N TYR A 9 11.03 10.10 -0.04
CA TYR A 9 12.34 9.63 0.41
C TYR A 9 12.42 8.10 0.44
N LYS A 10 11.41 7.41 1.01
CA LYS A 10 11.28 5.94 0.94
C LYS A 10 11.35 5.44 -0.50
N PHE A 11 10.62 6.10 -1.39
CA PHE A 11 10.52 5.73 -2.78
C PHE A 11 11.88 5.82 -3.48
N ASN A 12 12.56 6.96 -3.36
CA ASN A 12 13.87 7.16 -3.95
C ASN A 12 14.92 6.21 -3.34
N LEU A 13 14.79 5.90 -2.03
CA LEU A 13 15.59 4.86 -1.42
C LEU A 13 15.39 3.54 -2.14
N TYR A 14 14.15 3.09 -2.33
CA TYR A 14 13.84 1.80 -2.96
C TYR A 14 14.52 1.64 -4.32
N PHE A 15 14.55 2.68 -5.16
CA PHE A 15 15.20 2.67 -6.48
C PHE A 15 16.72 2.93 -6.48
N ASN A 16 17.38 2.87 -5.32
CA ASN A 16 18.84 3.03 -5.18
C ASN A 16 19.38 4.36 -5.72
N GLU A 17 18.57 5.42 -5.72
CA GLU A 17 19.08 6.75 -6.01
C GLU A 17 20.04 7.16 -4.88
N ARG A 18 21.18 7.78 -5.23
CA ARG A 18 22.06 8.42 -4.25
C ARG A 18 21.30 9.59 -3.62
N ILE A 19 20.62 9.33 -2.51
CA ILE A 19 19.87 10.35 -1.80
C ILE A 19 20.58 10.80 -0.54
N SER A 20 20.46 12.10 -0.27
CA SER A 20 20.86 12.68 1.02
C SER A 20 19.97 12.11 2.13
N PRO A 21 20.43 12.02 3.39
CA PRO A 21 19.62 11.58 4.51
C PRO A 21 18.28 12.34 4.59
N LEU A 22 17.27 11.70 5.20
CA LEU A 22 15.98 12.34 5.41
C LEU A 22 16.17 13.59 6.30
N HIS A 23 15.99 14.77 5.71
CA HIS A 23 16.02 16.04 6.45
C HIS A 23 14.68 16.26 7.15
N ASN A 24 14.54 15.75 8.38
CA ASN A 24 13.35 15.90 9.21
C ASN A 24 13.75 16.02 10.69
N ASN A 25 13.14 16.98 11.41
CA ASN A 25 13.47 17.26 12.81
C ASN A 25 12.88 16.22 13.80
N ASP A 26 11.84 15.50 13.38
CA ASP A 26 11.12 14.54 14.22
C ASP A 26 11.38 13.09 13.81
N LEU A 27 11.74 12.83 12.56
CA LEU A 27 11.83 11.49 12.00
C LEU A 27 13.19 11.17 11.40
N THR A 28 13.60 9.92 11.56
CA THR A 28 14.79 9.34 10.92
C THR A 28 14.51 7.90 10.48
N TYR A 29 15.45 7.30 9.75
CA TYR A 29 15.42 5.88 9.42
C TYR A 29 16.46 5.12 10.23
N SER A 30 16.02 4.08 10.93
CA SER A 30 16.89 3.17 11.70
C SER A 30 17.10 1.85 10.97
N TYR A 31 18.18 1.14 11.30
CA TYR A 31 18.48 -0.21 10.84
C TYR A 31 18.16 -1.19 11.97
N PRO A 32 17.03 -1.91 11.92
CA PRO A 32 16.62 -2.77 13.03
C PRO A 32 17.52 -4.01 13.17
N GLU A 33 18.20 -4.41 12.09
CA GLU A 33 19.03 -5.61 12.05
C GLU A 33 20.30 -5.36 11.22
N ILE A 34 21.45 -5.73 11.79
CA ILE A 34 22.75 -5.63 11.12
C ILE A 34 22.78 -6.58 9.93
N GLY A 35 23.22 -6.09 8.76
CA GLY A 35 23.40 -6.90 7.54
C GLY A 35 22.14 -7.09 6.70
N LYS A 36 20.96 -6.66 7.15
CA LYS A 36 19.74 -6.63 6.32
C LYS A 36 19.58 -5.30 5.62
N ASN A 37 19.08 -5.32 4.40
CA ASN A 37 18.76 -4.11 3.64
C ASN A 37 17.33 -3.62 3.95
N ARG A 38 17.02 -3.52 5.25
CA ARG A 38 15.76 -3.02 5.78
C ARG A 38 15.99 -1.74 6.56
N ARG A 39 15.17 -0.73 6.31
CA ARG A 39 15.13 0.52 7.06
C ARG A 39 13.71 0.77 7.54
N VAL A 40 13.59 1.14 8.80
CA VAL A 40 12.31 1.40 9.46
C VAL A 40 12.23 2.86 9.88
N ILE A 41 11.04 3.43 9.82
CA ILE A 41 10.83 4.82 10.25
C ILE A 41 10.84 4.90 11.78
N SER A 42 11.57 5.87 12.31
CA SER A 42 11.78 6.06 13.74
C SER A 42 11.58 7.52 14.11
N ILE A 43 11.12 7.75 15.34
CA ILE A 43 11.07 9.07 15.94
C ILE A 43 12.42 9.40 16.60
N ILE A 44 12.89 10.63 16.41
CA ILE A 44 14.08 11.14 17.07
C ILE A 44 13.76 11.40 18.54
N SER A 45 14.54 10.79 19.44
CA SER A 45 14.46 11.00 20.88
C SER A 45 15.85 11.37 21.44
N PRO A 46 15.94 11.94 22.67
CA PRO A 46 17.22 12.36 23.26
C PRO A 46 18.22 11.24 23.49
N GLU A 47 17.76 10.02 23.79
CA GLU A 47 18.63 8.87 24.08
C GLU A 47 18.95 8.12 22.80
N GLU A 48 17.94 7.53 22.17
CA GLU A 48 18.06 6.78 20.93
C GLU A 48 16.80 6.87 20.06
N PRO A 49 16.90 6.75 18.73
CA PRO A 49 15.72 6.74 17.87
C PRO A 49 14.81 5.53 18.17
N ILE A 50 13.52 5.80 18.37
CA ILE A 50 12.52 4.77 18.69
C ILE A 50 11.78 4.41 17.42
N THR A 51 11.73 3.12 17.08
CA THR A 51 11.03 2.68 15.86
C THR A 51 9.54 2.90 16.01
N LEU A 52 8.90 3.57 15.06
CA LEU A 52 7.48 3.89 15.16
C LEU A 52 6.58 2.65 15.14
N VAL A 53 6.96 1.56 14.45
CA VAL A 53 6.19 0.30 14.50
C VAL A 53 6.21 -0.38 15.88
N ARG A 54 7.12 0.06 16.77
CA ARG A 54 7.26 -0.42 18.14
C ARG A 54 7.14 0.75 19.12
N TRP A 55 6.36 1.78 18.76
CA TRP A 55 6.19 2.97 19.59
C TRP A 55 5.70 2.63 20.99
N TYR A 56 4.94 1.53 21.14
CA TYR A 56 4.39 1.07 22.41
C TYR A 56 5.45 0.49 23.36
N ASP A 57 6.69 0.25 22.92
CA ASP A 57 7.78 -0.21 23.80
C ASP A 57 8.20 0.85 24.83
N ILE A 58 7.78 2.11 24.63
CA ILE A 58 8.05 3.22 25.57
C ILE A 58 7.05 3.26 26.74
N VAL A 59 6.08 2.36 26.79
CA VAL A 59 5.09 2.28 27.87
C VAL A 59 5.05 0.88 28.44
N THR A 60 4.45 0.71 29.62
CA THR A 60 4.40 -0.60 30.27
C THR A 60 3.50 -1.57 29.50
N ASP A 61 3.85 -2.86 29.52
CA ASP A 61 3.00 -3.93 28.97
C ASP A 61 1.59 -3.91 29.56
N PHE A 62 1.45 -3.45 30.81
CA PHE A 62 0.15 -3.29 31.46
C PHE A 62 -0.72 -2.22 30.77
N ALA A 63 -0.14 -1.07 30.40
CA ALA A 63 -0.86 -0.01 29.67
C ALA A 63 -1.37 -0.46 28.30
N ILE A 64 -0.71 -1.45 27.68
CA ILE A 64 -1.05 -2.00 26.37
C ILE A 64 -1.98 -3.21 26.47
N SER A 65 -1.61 -4.24 27.24
CA SER A 65 -2.31 -5.54 27.30
C SER A 65 -3.57 -5.53 28.19
N LYS A 66 -3.65 -4.58 29.12
CA LYS A 66 -4.80 -4.40 30.03
C LYS A 66 -5.46 -3.04 29.88
N GLY A 67 -5.19 -2.36 28.76
CA GLY A 67 -5.89 -1.14 28.41
C GLY A 67 -7.36 -1.42 28.12
N LYS A 68 -8.23 -0.57 28.68
CA LYS A 68 -9.66 -0.50 28.38
C LYS A 68 -10.09 0.96 28.51
N THR A 69 -11.12 1.34 27.77
CA THR A 69 -11.71 2.68 27.81
C THR A 69 -13.23 2.55 27.85
N ASP A 70 -13.94 3.66 27.99
CA ASP A 70 -15.41 3.66 27.95
C ASP A 70 -15.98 3.18 26.60
N ILE A 71 -15.15 3.18 25.54
CA ILE A 71 -15.55 2.80 24.18
C ILE A 71 -14.89 1.51 23.66
N LEU A 72 -13.82 1.02 24.32
CA LEU A 72 -13.08 -0.18 23.92
C LEU A 72 -12.94 -1.16 25.09
N ASP A 73 -13.31 -2.42 24.87
CA ASP A 73 -12.93 -3.51 25.76
C ASP A 73 -11.43 -3.85 25.63
N GLU A 74 -10.91 -4.76 26.46
CA GLU A 74 -9.48 -5.14 26.43
C GLU A 74 -9.02 -5.68 25.07
N ARG A 75 -9.87 -6.44 24.37
CA ARG A 75 -9.51 -7.06 23.07
C ARG A 75 -9.51 -6.02 21.96
N ASP A 76 -10.54 -5.19 21.90
CA ASP A 76 -10.64 -4.08 20.94
C ASP A 76 -9.51 -3.08 21.16
N TYR A 77 -9.18 -2.76 22.41
CA TYR A 77 -8.06 -1.89 22.74
C TYR A 77 -6.74 -2.45 22.20
N TYR A 78 -6.43 -3.71 22.49
CA TYR A 78 -5.23 -4.38 21.99
C TYR A 78 -5.18 -4.39 20.45
N ASN A 79 -6.29 -4.73 19.80
CA ASN A 79 -6.41 -4.75 18.34
C ASN A 79 -6.17 -3.37 17.73
N VAL A 80 -6.73 -2.32 18.33
CA VAL A 80 -6.53 -0.94 17.89
C VAL A 80 -5.07 -0.53 18.08
N VAL A 81 -4.43 -0.82 19.22
CA VAL A 81 -2.99 -0.54 19.42
C VAL A 81 -2.16 -1.21 18.32
N ARG A 82 -2.41 -2.50 18.05
CA ARG A 82 -1.69 -3.25 17.03
C ARG A 82 -1.91 -2.67 15.62
N LEU A 83 -3.14 -2.33 15.28
CA LEU A 83 -3.49 -1.64 14.03
C LEU A 83 -2.70 -0.33 13.88
N LEU A 84 -2.74 0.53 14.90
CA LEU A 84 -2.07 1.83 14.89
C LEU A 84 -0.55 1.65 14.72
N SER A 85 0.05 0.69 15.44
CA SER A 85 1.47 0.41 15.33
C SER A 85 1.89 -0.05 13.93
N LEU A 86 1.18 -1.02 13.36
CA LEU A 86 1.54 -1.61 12.07
C LEU A 86 1.34 -0.66 10.88
N MET A 87 0.52 0.39 11.01
CA MET A 87 0.37 1.41 9.96
C MET A 87 1.68 2.13 9.62
N PHE A 88 2.65 2.19 10.54
CA PHE A 88 3.95 2.77 10.26
C PHE A 88 4.79 1.97 9.26
N ASN A 89 4.49 0.67 9.05
CA ASN A 89 5.11 -0.14 8.00
C ASN A 89 4.87 0.44 6.60
N LEU A 90 3.94 1.38 6.44
CA LEU A 90 3.78 2.15 5.22
C LEU A 90 5.08 2.84 4.78
N PHE A 91 5.93 3.24 5.71
CA PHE A 91 7.18 3.95 5.46
C PHE A 91 8.42 3.06 5.49
N ASP A 92 8.28 1.77 5.79
CA ASP A 92 9.40 0.83 5.76
C ASP A 92 9.97 0.69 4.34
N VAL A 93 11.29 0.60 4.27
CA VAL A 93 12.04 0.28 3.05
C VAL A 93 12.66 -1.09 3.23
N ASN A 94 12.27 -2.05 2.39
CA ASN A 94 12.86 -3.38 2.37
C ASN A 94 13.29 -3.73 0.96
N LYS A 95 14.59 -3.92 0.76
CA LYS A 95 15.22 -4.23 -0.54
C LYS A 95 15.66 -5.68 -0.67
N GLU A 96 15.29 -6.52 0.29
CA GLU A 96 15.52 -7.95 0.14
C GLU A 96 14.71 -8.47 -1.07
N PRO A 97 15.28 -9.31 -1.95
CA PRO A 97 14.61 -9.76 -3.18
C PRO A 97 13.22 -10.36 -2.94
N ASN A 98 13.05 -11.10 -1.84
CA ASN A 98 11.78 -11.73 -1.47
C ASN A 98 10.67 -10.72 -1.09
N TYR A 99 11.02 -9.44 -0.92
CA TYR A 99 10.09 -8.37 -0.55
C TYR A 99 9.79 -7.39 -1.70
N GLU A 100 10.37 -7.61 -2.89
CA GLU A 100 10.19 -6.72 -4.03
C GLU A 100 8.70 -6.61 -4.45
N ARG A 101 8.05 -7.76 -4.67
CA ARG A 101 6.61 -7.82 -5.03
C ARG A 101 5.72 -7.25 -3.94
N LYS A 102 6.02 -7.55 -2.67
CA LYS A 102 5.29 -6.97 -1.53
C LYS A 102 5.39 -5.46 -1.51
N SER A 103 6.58 -4.92 -1.78
CA SER A 103 6.79 -3.47 -1.88
C SER A 103 6.00 -2.87 -3.03
N LEU A 104 6.02 -3.47 -4.23
CA LEU A 104 5.20 -3.06 -5.37
C LEU A 104 3.70 -2.99 -4.98
N PHE A 105 3.19 -4.04 -4.35
CA PHE A 105 1.79 -4.12 -3.94
C PHE A 105 1.43 -3.05 -2.90
N LEU A 106 2.28 -2.83 -1.91
CA LEU A 106 2.08 -1.78 -0.91
C LEU A 106 2.02 -0.37 -1.54
N HIS A 107 2.90 -0.07 -2.49
CA HIS A 107 2.85 1.21 -3.22
C HIS A 107 1.55 1.33 -4.01
N TYR A 108 1.17 0.28 -4.75
CA TYR A 108 -0.07 0.29 -5.51
C TYR A 108 -1.31 0.46 -4.61
N TYR A 109 -1.41 -0.30 -3.52
CA TYR A 109 -2.55 -0.21 -2.60
C TYR A 109 -2.65 1.16 -1.95
N GLN A 110 -1.54 1.72 -1.43
CA GLN A 110 -1.56 3.08 -0.88
C GLN A 110 -1.99 4.09 -1.95
N TYR A 111 -1.48 3.96 -3.17
CA TYR A 111 -1.81 4.88 -4.25
C TYR A 111 -3.30 4.81 -4.60
N GLN A 112 -3.88 3.61 -4.72
CA GLN A 112 -5.32 3.46 -4.97
C GLN A 112 -6.17 4.01 -3.82
N VAL A 113 -5.82 3.73 -2.56
CA VAL A 113 -6.58 4.22 -1.39
C VAL A 113 -6.61 5.76 -1.34
N SER A 114 -5.51 6.41 -1.72
CA SER A 114 -5.38 7.87 -1.68
C SER A 114 -5.98 8.59 -2.89
N HIS A 115 -6.07 7.94 -4.06
CA HIS A 115 -6.44 8.63 -5.31
C HIS A 115 -7.79 8.23 -5.93
N ILE A 116 -8.44 7.15 -5.48
CA ILE A 116 -9.79 6.82 -5.95
C ILE A 116 -10.75 7.98 -5.61
N LYS A 117 -11.40 8.56 -6.63
CA LYS A 117 -12.24 9.76 -6.45
C LYS A 117 -13.49 9.45 -5.63
N ASN A 118 -14.11 8.30 -5.87
CA ASN A 118 -15.24 7.83 -5.06
C ASN A 118 -14.73 7.30 -3.71
N ARG A 119 -14.62 8.21 -2.76
CA ARG A 119 -14.03 7.95 -1.44
C ARG A 119 -14.79 6.92 -0.58
N GLY A 120 -16.02 6.57 -0.93
CA GLY A 120 -16.82 5.52 -0.28
C GLY A 120 -16.89 4.20 -1.06
N SER A 121 -16.11 4.03 -2.12
CA SER A 121 -16.18 2.81 -2.95
C SER A 121 -15.69 1.56 -2.22
N SER A 122 -16.26 0.41 -2.58
CA SER A 122 -15.81 -0.90 -2.12
C SER A 122 -14.35 -1.18 -2.51
N ASP A 123 -13.91 -0.72 -3.69
CA ASP A 123 -12.51 -0.83 -4.13
C ASP A 123 -11.54 -0.14 -3.18
N ARG A 124 -11.89 1.05 -2.70
CA ARG A 124 -11.03 1.79 -1.76
C ARG A 124 -10.89 1.06 -0.44
N LEU A 125 -11.98 0.54 0.11
CA LEU A 125 -11.95 -0.30 1.31
C LEU A 125 -11.18 -1.60 1.06
N PHE A 126 -11.34 -2.21 -0.11
CA PHE A 126 -10.63 -3.41 -0.48
C PHE A 126 -9.12 -3.21 -0.49
N PHE A 127 -8.62 -2.15 -1.15
CA PHE A 127 -7.20 -1.85 -1.16
C PHE A 127 -6.67 -1.43 0.22
N LEU A 128 -7.48 -0.75 1.04
CA LEU A 128 -7.13 -0.46 2.42
C LEU A 128 -6.89 -1.75 3.20
N LYS A 129 -7.81 -2.71 3.12
CA LYS A 129 -7.68 -4.02 3.80
C LYS A 129 -6.47 -4.81 3.30
N LYS A 130 -6.24 -4.84 1.99
CA LYS A 130 -5.05 -5.49 1.41
C LYS A 130 -3.75 -4.83 1.86
N MET A 131 -3.72 -3.50 1.98
CA MET A 131 -2.57 -2.80 2.56
C MET A 131 -2.33 -3.19 4.02
N MET A 132 -3.39 -3.29 4.84
CA MET A 132 -3.26 -3.72 6.24
C MET A 132 -2.77 -5.17 6.37
N PHE A 133 -3.25 -6.07 5.51
CA PHE A 133 -2.73 -7.43 5.41
C PHE A 133 -1.23 -7.44 5.13
N GLU A 134 -0.79 -6.65 4.15
CA GLU A 134 0.64 -6.53 3.83
C GLU A 134 1.46 -5.91 4.98
N PHE A 135 0.87 -5.07 5.83
CA PHE A 135 1.52 -4.61 7.05
C PHE A 135 1.69 -5.70 8.13
N GLY A 136 1.13 -6.89 7.94
CA GLY A 136 1.18 -8.01 8.89
C GLY A 136 0.02 -8.02 9.87
N LEU A 137 -1.07 -7.31 9.56
CA LEU A 137 -2.30 -7.37 10.33
C LEU A 137 -3.12 -8.60 9.93
N SER A 138 -3.65 -9.33 10.91
CA SER A 138 -4.52 -10.49 10.64
C SER A 138 -5.87 -10.07 10.08
N ASP A 139 -6.51 -10.99 9.37
CA ASP A 139 -7.88 -10.88 8.87
C ASP A 139 -8.88 -10.52 9.97
N GLU A 140 -8.76 -11.15 11.14
CA GLU A 140 -9.56 -10.83 12.31
C GLU A 140 -9.58 -9.34 12.70
N ILE A 141 -8.52 -8.59 12.39
CA ILE A 141 -8.43 -7.16 12.74
C ILE A 141 -8.74 -6.28 11.54
N TYR A 142 -8.15 -6.52 10.37
CA TYR A 142 -8.43 -5.64 9.23
C TYR A 142 -9.88 -5.80 8.72
N ASP A 143 -10.56 -6.92 8.99
CA ASP A 143 -11.96 -7.07 8.60
C ASP A 143 -12.94 -6.25 9.42
N LEU A 144 -12.50 -5.78 10.59
CA LEU A 144 -13.23 -4.82 11.42
C LEU A 144 -13.14 -3.39 10.88
N LEU A 145 -12.30 -3.14 9.87
CA LEU A 145 -12.18 -1.83 9.23
C LEU A 145 -13.28 -1.60 8.19
N THR A 146 -13.77 -0.37 8.17
CA THR A 146 -14.70 0.15 7.16
C THR A 146 -14.35 1.60 6.83
N ILE A 147 -14.97 2.15 5.79
CA ILE A 147 -14.88 3.58 5.46
C ILE A 147 -16.28 4.19 5.58
N VAL A 148 -16.44 5.19 6.45
CA VAL A 148 -17.69 5.94 6.63
C VAL A 148 -17.38 7.42 6.48
N SER A 149 -18.15 8.14 5.65
CA SER A 149 -17.98 9.58 5.42
C SER A 149 -16.53 9.99 5.10
N ASN A 150 -15.81 9.14 4.36
CA ASN A 150 -14.40 9.27 3.97
C ASN A 150 -13.35 9.07 5.06
N ASP A 151 -13.75 8.66 6.26
CA ASP A 151 -12.85 8.30 7.36
C ASP A 151 -12.72 6.79 7.50
N ILE A 152 -11.55 6.33 7.97
CA ILE A 152 -11.37 4.95 8.40
C ILE A 152 -12.07 4.78 9.74
N CYS A 153 -12.95 3.79 9.84
CA CYS A 153 -13.61 3.42 11.07
C CYS A 153 -13.30 1.97 11.45
N TYR A 154 -13.38 1.67 12.74
CA TYR A 154 -13.24 0.34 13.32
C TYR A 154 -14.57 -0.08 13.94
N LYS A 155 -14.99 -1.32 13.66
CA LYS A 155 -16.14 -1.96 14.28
C LYS A 155 -15.70 -2.71 15.54
N THR A 156 -16.18 -2.27 16.69
CA THR A 156 -15.91 -2.90 18.00
C THR A 156 -16.60 -4.25 18.13
N ASN A 157 -16.20 -5.06 19.11
CA ASN A 157 -16.88 -6.31 19.48
C ASN A 157 -18.34 -6.07 19.89
N SER A 158 -18.64 -4.90 20.47
CA SER A 158 -20.01 -4.47 20.79
C SER A 158 -20.82 -4.01 19.58
N GLY A 159 -20.25 -4.05 18.37
CA GLY A 159 -20.90 -3.68 17.11
C GLY A 159 -20.93 -2.18 16.81
N LYS A 160 -20.34 -1.33 17.66
CA LYS A 160 -20.24 0.12 17.43
C LYS A 160 -19.20 0.40 16.35
N ILE A 161 -19.47 1.39 15.50
CA ILE A 161 -18.51 1.86 14.49
C ILE A 161 -17.92 3.18 14.99
N ILE A 162 -16.59 3.22 15.14
CA ILE A 162 -15.88 4.36 15.72
C ILE A 162 -14.79 4.82 14.74
N GLY A 163 -14.72 6.13 14.49
CA GLY A 163 -13.67 6.72 13.64
C GLY A 163 -12.28 6.53 14.23
N LEU A 164 -11.31 6.18 13.39
CA LEU A 164 -9.95 5.86 13.83
C LEU A 164 -9.24 7.07 14.46
N MET A 165 -9.59 8.30 14.05
CA MET A 165 -9.09 9.53 14.68
C MET A 165 -9.51 9.63 16.15
N THR A 166 -10.78 9.31 16.46
CA THR A 166 -11.30 9.24 17.83
C THR A 166 -10.63 8.13 18.64
N LEU A 167 -10.37 7.00 18.00
CA LEU A 167 -9.67 5.87 18.64
C LEU A 167 -8.22 6.20 18.98
N ILE A 168 -7.53 6.93 18.10
CA ILE A 168 -6.19 7.45 18.39
C ILE A 168 -6.23 8.35 19.63
N ASP A 169 -7.19 9.28 19.70
CA ASP A 169 -7.33 10.11 20.91
C ASP A 169 -7.55 9.26 22.15
N ASN A 170 -8.52 8.34 22.12
CA ASN A 170 -8.83 7.48 23.25
C ASN A 170 -7.66 6.62 23.73
N VAL A 171 -6.93 5.99 22.81
CA VAL A 171 -5.78 5.13 23.16
C VAL A 171 -4.67 5.94 23.80
N PHE A 172 -4.27 7.06 23.18
CA PHE A 172 -3.18 7.87 23.70
C PHE A 172 -3.54 8.56 25.02
N ASP A 173 -4.76 9.09 25.16
CA ASP A 173 -5.21 9.73 26.41
C ASP A 173 -5.26 8.71 27.57
N ASN A 174 -5.68 7.48 27.30
CA ASN A 174 -5.67 6.39 28.29
C ASN A 174 -4.25 6.00 28.72
N ILE A 175 -3.29 5.96 27.79
CA ILE A 175 -1.88 5.69 28.10
C ILE A 175 -1.29 6.85 28.92
N GLU A 176 -1.49 8.09 28.49
CA GLU A 176 -0.96 9.28 29.19
C GLU A 176 -1.49 9.40 30.62
N SER A 177 -2.74 8.98 30.88
CA SER A 177 -3.31 8.95 32.23
C SER A 177 -2.60 7.98 33.19
N LYS A 178 -1.87 7.00 32.64
CA LYS A 178 -1.16 5.95 33.39
C LYS A 178 0.36 6.18 33.40
N GLU A 179 0.90 6.79 32.36
CA GLU A 179 2.34 6.85 32.07
C GLU A 179 2.79 8.29 31.78
N LEU A 180 2.71 9.17 32.78
CA LEU A 180 3.03 10.60 32.65
C LEU A 180 4.47 10.88 32.16
N TRP A 181 5.42 9.99 32.46
CA TRP A 181 6.83 10.13 32.11
C TRP A 181 7.10 10.03 30.60
N ALA A 182 6.25 9.33 29.84
CA ALA A 182 6.37 9.19 28.38
C ALA A 182 5.59 10.27 27.59
N SER A 183 4.86 11.16 28.28
CA SER A 183 3.85 12.05 27.71
C SER A 183 4.32 12.87 26.50
N THR A 184 5.50 13.49 26.56
CA THR A 184 5.97 14.35 25.44
C THR A 184 6.20 13.55 24.16
N LEU A 185 6.72 12.33 24.26
CA LEU A 185 6.96 11.47 23.11
C LEU A 185 5.64 10.89 22.58
N LEU A 186 4.74 10.49 23.48
CA LEU A 186 3.39 10.02 23.14
C LEU A 186 2.58 11.08 22.37
N VAL A 187 2.62 12.34 22.81
CA VAL A 187 1.99 13.47 22.09
C VAL A 187 2.53 13.58 20.65
N LYS A 188 3.84 13.45 20.45
CA LYS A 188 4.43 13.47 19.10
C LYS A 188 3.97 12.28 18.26
N ILE A 189 4.02 11.07 18.79
CA ILE A 189 3.59 9.85 18.08
C ILE A 189 2.10 9.95 17.71
N LYS A 190 1.25 10.39 18.64
CA LYS A 190 -0.19 10.65 18.42
C LYS A 190 -0.41 11.56 17.21
N LEU A 191 0.32 12.68 17.14
CA LEU A 191 0.23 13.63 16.03
C LEU A 191 0.70 13.02 14.70
N ILE A 192 1.79 12.24 14.73
CA ILE A 192 2.28 11.54 13.53
C ILE A 192 1.24 10.50 13.09
N GLN A 193 0.70 9.69 13.99
CA GLN A 193 -0.32 8.67 13.70
C GLN A 193 -1.53 9.29 12.98
N LYS A 194 -2.06 10.40 13.50
CA LYS A 194 -3.15 11.16 12.87
C LYS A 194 -2.79 11.60 11.45
N LYS A 195 -1.57 12.10 11.23
CA LYS A 195 -1.08 12.45 9.89
C LYS A 195 -0.98 11.24 8.97
N VAL A 196 -0.54 10.08 9.48
CA VAL A 196 -0.47 8.83 8.69
C VAL A 196 -1.85 8.43 8.20
N ILE A 197 -2.88 8.50 9.04
CA ILE A 197 -4.27 8.22 8.62
C ILE A 197 -4.71 9.15 7.49
N ARG A 198 -4.47 10.47 7.65
CA ARG A 198 -4.83 11.46 6.63
C ARG A 198 -4.08 11.23 5.32
N PHE A 199 -2.78 10.93 5.40
CA PHE A 199 -1.94 10.59 4.24
C PHE A 199 -2.42 9.32 3.51
N ILE A 200 -2.75 8.25 4.24
CA ILE A 200 -3.34 7.02 3.67
C ILE A 200 -4.61 7.36 2.88
N LEU A 201 -5.45 8.22 3.45
CA LEU A 201 -6.71 8.64 2.84
C LEU A 201 -6.55 9.69 1.72
N GLY A 202 -5.34 10.19 1.45
CA GLY A 202 -5.13 11.29 0.50
C GLY A 202 -5.82 12.59 0.93
N VAL A 203 -5.80 12.88 2.23
CA VAL A 203 -6.37 14.09 2.83
C VAL A 203 -5.23 14.98 3.33
N ASP A 204 -5.24 16.25 2.93
CA ASP A 204 -4.21 17.30 3.15
C ASP A 204 -2.84 17.06 2.52
N ASP A 205 -2.41 15.80 2.41
CA ASP A 205 -1.12 15.41 1.90
C ASP A 205 -1.24 14.13 1.08
N VAL A 206 -0.70 14.13 -0.13
CA VAL A 206 -0.80 13.03 -1.08
C VAL A 206 0.54 12.84 -1.78
N PHE A 207 0.91 11.59 -2.03
CA PHE A 207 2.10 11.29 -2.79
C PHE A 207 1.78 11.27 -4.28
N GLU A 208 2.55 12.06 -5.04
CA GLU A 208 2.47 12.13 -6.49
C GLU A 208 3.81 11.74 -7.10
N PHE A 209 3.78 10.86 -8.10
CA PHE A 209 4.98 10.50 -8.85
C PHE A 209 5.52 11.73 -9.59
N LYS A 210 6.79 12.07 -9.36
CA LYS A 210 7.44 13.26 -9.94
C LYS A 210 8.15 12.99 -11.28
N TYR A 211 8.00 11.79 -11.82
CA TYR A 211 8.65 11.38 -13.07
C TYR A 211 7.82 11.80 -14.28
N ASP A 212 8.52 12.15 -15.35
CA ASP A 212 7.94 12.43 -16.65
C ASP A 212 7.72 11.11 -17.41
N ASP A 213 6.71 10.35 -16.99
CA ASP A 213 6.26 9.14 -17.68
C ASP A 213 4.96 9.44 -18.41
N PHE A 214 4.97 9.28 -19.74
CA PHE A 214 3.83 9.56 -20.62
C PHE A 214 2.58 8.75 -20.22
N ASN A 215 2.76 7.57 -19.66
CA ASN A 215 1.69 6.66 -19.28
C ASN A 215 1.26 6.82 -17.80
N LYS A 216 1.87 7.73 -17.03
CA LYS A 216 1.58 7.92 -15.60
C LYS A 216 0.08 8.01 -15.32
N ASN A 217 -0.71 8.71 -16.14
CA ASN A 217 -2.14 8.89 -15.89
C ASN A 217 -2.94 7.58 -15.85
N TYR A 218 -2.45 6.50 -16.46
CA TYR A 218 -3.12 5.20 -16.46
C TYR A 218 -2.99 4.44 -15.14
N ILE A 219 -2.22 4.94 -14.16
CA ILE A 219 -2.21 4.38 -12.80
C ILE A 219 -3.44 4.78 -12.00
N TYR A 220 -4.07 5.92 -12.32
CA TYR A 220 -5.32 6.36 -11.67
C TYR A 220 -6.46 5.46 -12.15
N SER A 221 -7.06 4.70 -11.25
CA SER A 221 -8.09 3.71 -11.60
C SER A 221 -9.29 4.32 -12.32
N ASP A 222 -9.76 5.50 -11.92
CA ASP A 222 -10.89 6.15 -12.58
C ASP A 222 -10.56 6.55 -14.02
N PHE A 223 -9.37 7.10 -14.26
CA PHE A 223 -8.90 7.42 -15.62
C PHE A 223 -8.70 6.15 -16.45
N PHE A 224 -8.08 5.12 -15.87
CA PHE A 224 -7.87 3.83 -16.52
C PHE A 224 -9.21 3.21 -16.98
N LYS A 225 -10.20 3.12 -16.08
CA LYS A 225 -11.52 2.57 -16.39
C LYS A 225 -12.25 3.40 -17.45
N GLU A 226 -12.26 4.73 -17.31
CA GLU A 226 -12.87 5.63 -18.29
C GLU A 226 -12.29 5.39 -19.69
N ARG A 227 -10.96 5.31 -19.79
CA ARG A 227 -10.27 5.06 -21.06
C ARG A 227 -10.48 3.67 -21.61
N TYR A 228 -10.58 2.65 -20.74
CA TYR A 228 -10.94 1.30 -21.18
C TYR A 228 -12.27 1.28 -21.95
N TYR A 229 -13.28 2.00 -21.47
CA TYR A 229 -14.61 2.00 -22.10
C TYR A 229 -14.73 3.00 -23.25
N ALA A 230 -14.00 4.11 -23.21
CA ALA A 230 -14.05 5.14 -24.24
C ALA A 230 -13.17 4.84 -25.47
N ASP A 231 -11.93 4.39 -25.26
CA ASP A 231 -10.95 4.10 -26.31
C ASP A 231 -10.03 2.94 -25.92
N LYS A 232 -10.50 1.71 -26.18
CA LYS A 232 -9.71 0.48 -25.94
C LYS A 232 -8.40 0.48 -26.72
N LYS A 233 -8.32 1.12 -27.88
CA LYS A 233 -7.13 1.10 -28.73
C LYS A 233 -6.00 1.88 -28.07
N GLU A 234 -6.30 3.10 -27.61
CA GLU A 234 -5.37 3.94 -26.86
C GLU A 234 -4.82 3.17 -25.65
N LEU A 235 -5.70 2.54 -24.87
CA LEU A 235 -5.28 1.77 -23.70
C LEU A 235 -4.46 0.52 -24.05
N PHE A 236 -4.79 -0.17 -25.14
CA PHE A 236 -4.02 -1.33 -25.57
C PHE A 236 -2.62 -0.94 -26.06
N ASP A 237 -2.46 0.23 -26.69
CA ASP A 237 -1.13 0.76 -27.00
C ASP A 237 -0.32 1.02 -25.71
N VAL A 238 -0.95 1.53 -24.65
CA VAL A 238 -0.33 1.72 -23.33
C VAL A 238 0.07 0.38 -22.68
N ILE A 239 -0.82 -0.62 -22.70
CA ILE A 239 -0.53 -1.96 -22.17
C ILE A 239 0.64 -2.62 -22.93
N VAL A 240 0.70 -2.43 -24.25
CA VAL A 240 1.83 -2.90 -25.07
C VAL A 240 3.12 -2.14 -24.73
N ALA A 241 3.06 -0.84 -24.43
CA ALA A 241 4.22 -0.07 -24.00
C ALA A 241 4.80 -0.58 -22.65
N CYS A 242 3.96 -1.16 -21.78
CA CYS A 242 4.36 -1.68 -20.46
C CYS A 242 5.31 -2.89 -20.51
N VAL A 243 5.55 -3.48 -21.68
CA VAL A 243 6.49 -4.60 -21.86
C VAL A 243 7.76 -4.22 -22.62
N ASN A 244 8.01 -2.93 -22.78
CA ASN A 244 9.25 -2.45 -23.37
C ASN A 244 10.46 -2.81 -22.48
N LYS A 245 11.43 -3.53 -23.05
CA LYS A 245 12.64 -4.00 -22.33
C LYS A 245 13.64 -2.89 -21.99
N TYR A 246 13.48 -1.69 -22.54
CA TYR A 246 14.39 -0.55 -22.31
C TYR A 246 13.87 0.45 -21.27
N GLN A 247 12.92 0.03 -20.43
CA GLN A 247 12.39 0.85 -19.35
C GLN A 247 13.41 1.03 -18.22
N SER A 248 13.50 2.25 -17.71
CA SER A 248 14.09 2.55 -16.41
C SER A 248 13.29 1.86 -15.29
N SER A 249 13.89 1.78 -14.09
CA SER A 249 13.24 1.14 -12.94
C SER A 249 11.94 1.85 -12.53
N THR A 250 11.86 3.17 -12.70
CA THR A 250 10.67 3.98 -12.39
C THR A 250 9.56 3.78 -13.43
N GLU A 251 9.89 3.76 -14.72
CA GLU A 251 8.92 3.44 -15.79
C GLU A 251 8.38 2.01 -15.65
N ASN A 252 9.23 1.06 -15.24
CA ASN A 252 8.80 -0.32 -14.98
C ASN A 252 7.82 -0.38 -13.79
N LEU A 253 7.99 0.44 -12.75
CA LEU A 253 7.01 0.55 -11.68
C LEU A 253 5.66 1.06 -12.19
N ILE A 254 5.65 2.17 -12.94
CA ILE A 254 4.42 2.71 -13.53
C ILE A 254 3.74 1.65 -14.41
N SER A 255 4.52 0.96 -15.25
CA SER A 255 4.04 -0.15 -16.07
C SER A 255 3.43 -1.27 -15.26
N ASN A 256 4.07 -1.69 -14.15
CA ASN A 256 3.51 -2.68 -13.24
C ASN A 256 2.17 -2.22 -12.66
N MET A 257 2.06 -0.96 -12.23
CA MET A 257 0.80 -0.42 -11.69
C MET A 257 -0.32 -0.38 -12.74
N ILE A 258 0.00 -0.05 -13.99
CA ILE A 258 -0.96 -0.09 -15.12
C ILE A 258 -1.43 -1.52 -15.39
N ILE A 259 -0.50 -2.49 -15.41
CA ILE A 259 -0.85 -3.89 -15.58
C ILE A 259 -1.69 -4.39 -14.39
N MET A 260 -1.40 -3.96 -13.17
CA MET A 260 -2.21 -4.27 -11.99
C MET A 260 -3.64 -3.71 -12.11
N ASN A 261 -3.81 -2.49 -12.65
CA ASN A 261 -5.14 -1.95 -12.98
C ASN A 261 -5.85 -2.84 -13.99
N TYR A 262 -5.19 -3.25 -15.07
CA TYR A 262 -5.78 -4.13 -16.07
C TYR A 262 -6.20 -5.49 -15.49
N SER A 263 -5.33 -6.09 -14.68
CA SER A 263 -5.60 -7.35 -14.02
C SER A 263 -6.79 -7.24 -13.06
N TYR A 264 -6.85 -6.21 -12.22
CA TYR A 264 -7.91 -6.09 -11.21
C TYR A 264 -9.24 -5.62 -11.79
N TYR A 265 -9.25 -4.57 -12.61
CA TYR A 265 -10.48 -3.94 -13.07
C TYR A 265 -11.11 -4.62 -14.29
N ILE A 266 -10.31 -5.33 -15.10
CA ILE A 266 -10.80 -5.94 -16.35
C ILE A 266 -10.74 -7.47 -16.25
N LEU A 267 -9.55 -8.03 -16.07
CA LEU A 267 -9.33 -9.46 -16.29
C LEU A 267 -9.81 -10.35 -15.14
N LYS A 268 -9.80 -9.85 -13.90
CA LYS A 268 -10.17 -10.62 -12.70
C LYS A 268 -11.57 -11.24 -12.81
N GLU A 269 -12.54 -10.47 -13.33
CA GLU A 269 -13.93 -10.90 -13.46
C GLU A 269 -14.33 -11.26 -14.90
N CYS A 270 -13.61 -10.75 -15.90
CA CYS A 270 -13.87 -10.99 -17.32
C CYS A 270 -12.58 -11.36 -18.06
N PRO A 271 -12.00 -12.55 -17.80
CA PRO A 271 -10.71 -12.94 -18.37
C PRO A 271 -10.73 -13.03 -19.90
N GLU A 272 -11.90 -13.20 -20.53
CA GLU A 272 -12.09 -13.21 -21.99
C GLU A 272 -11.73 -11.88 -22.67
N GLU A 273 -11.75 -10.75 -21.96
CA GLU A 273 -11.33 -9.46 -22.50
C GLU A 273 -9.87 -9.48 -22.99
N ILE A 274 -9.04 -10.44 -22.51
CA ILE A 274 -7.69 -10.66 -23.02
C ILE A 274 -7.64 -11.00 -24.52
N LEU A 275 -8.71 -11.55 -25.07
CA LEU A 275 -8.83 -11.88 -26.50
C LEU A 275 -8.87 -10.62 -27.38
N LEU A 276 -9.43 -9.52 -26.87
CA LEU A 276 -9.42 -8.25 -27.59
C LEU A 276 -7.99 -7.71 -27.72
N LEU A 277 -7.19 -7.83 -26.66
CA LEU A 277 -5.78 -7.44 -26.67
C LEU A 277 -4.94 -8.38 -27.55
N LYS A 278 -5.22 -9.69 -27.53
CA LYS A 278 -4.61 -10.66 -28.47
C LYS A 278 -4.85 -10.25 -29.90
N ASP A 279 -6.09 -9.92 -30.22
CA ASP A 279 -6.52 -9.51 -31.56
C ASP A 279 -5.85 -8.20 -31.99
N PHE A 280 -5.73 -7.24 -31.08
CA PHE A 280 -4.99 -6.00 -31.29
C PHE A 280 -3.50 -6.26 -31.61
N CYS A 281 -2.87 -7.19 -30.90
CA CYS A 281 -1.46 -7.54 -31.07
C CYS A 281 -1.16 -8.44 -32.28
N LYS A 282 -2.15 -8.88 -33.07
CA LYS A 282 -1.97 -9.84 -34.19
C LYS A 282 -0.85 -9.47 -35.16
N LYS A 283 -0.62 -8.17 -35.39
CA LYS A 283 0.39 -7.66 -36.33
C LYS A 283 1.80 -7.49 -35.72
N LYS A 284 1.96 -7.68 -34.41
CA LYS A 284 3.22 -7.50 -33.67
C LYS A 284 3.65 -8.84 -33.06
N PRO A 285 4.47 -9.65 -33.75
CA PRO A 285 4.90 -10.96 -33.25
C PRO A 285 5.56 -10.86 -31.87
N GLY A 286 5.26 -11.80 -30.97
CA GLY A 286 5.85 -11.87 -29.62
C GLY A 286 5.22 -10.93 -28.58
N VAL A 287 4.74 -9.75 -28.98
CA VAL A 287 4.24 -8.71 -28.05
C VAL A 287 3.13 -9.23 -27.13
N PHE A 288 2.16 -9.97 -27.66
CA PHE A 288 1.10 -10.52 -26.81
C PHE A 288 1.64 -11.52 -25.78
N LEU A 289 2.64 -12.34 -26.14
CA LEU A 289 3.26 -13.27 -25.20
C LEU A 289 4.00 -12.50 -24.10
N ASP A 290 4.68 -11.41 -24.43
CA ASP A 290 5.38 -10.56 -23.45
C ASP A 290 4.38 -9.91 -22.48
N VAL A 291 3.23 -9.44 -22.98
CA VAL A 291 2.15 -8.91 -22.12
C VAL A 291 1.60 -9.98 -21.18
N ILE A 292 1.31 -11.18 -21.70
CA ILE A 292 0.84 -12.29 -20.86
C ILE A 292 1.89 -12.70 -19.82
N ASN A 293 3.17 -12.75 -20.19
CA ASN A 293 4.27 -12.98 -19.25
C ASN A 293 4.24 -11.94 -18.13
N LYS A 294 4.12 -10.65 -18.48
CA LYS A 294 4.10 -9.55 -17.49
C LYS A 294 2.90 -9.64 -16.55
N ILE A 295 1.70 -9.88 -17.07
CA ILE A 295 0.47 -10.06 -16.27
C ILE A 295 0.65 -11.19 -15.25
N LEU A 296 1.16 -12.34 -15.71
CA LEU A 296 1.28 -13.54 -14.88
C LEU A 296 2.47 -13.49 -13.91
N ASP A 297 3.55 -12.79 -14.26
CA ASP A 297 4.71 -12.58 -13.38
C ASP A 297 4.36 -11.68 -12.19
N ILE A 298 3.53 -10.65 -12.40
CA ILE A 298 3.10 -9.77 -11.32
C ILE A 298 2.24 -10.53 -10.29
N LYS A 299 1.51 -11.57 -10.70
CA LYS A 299 0.63 -12.42 -9.85
C LYS A 299 -0.41 -11.60 -9.07
N PHE A 300 -1.01 -10.60 -9.70
CA PHE A 300 -1.99 -9.71 -9.08
C PHE A 300 -3.41 -10.04 -9.54
N PHE A 301 -4.15 -10.81 -8.74
CA PHE A 301 -5.53 -11.27 -8.98
C PHE A 301 -5.79 -12.10 -10.24
N VAL A 302 -4.76 -12.33 -11.04
CA VAL A 302 -4.81 -13.11 -12.28
C VAL A 302 -3.67 -14.11 -12.25
N TRP A 303 -4.00 -15.37 -12.52
CA TRP A 303 -3.07 -16.50 -12.61
C TRP A 303 -3.27 -17.25 -13.93
N LYS A 304 -2.46 -18.28 -14.19
CA LYS A 304 -2.61 -19.08 -15.41
C LYS A 304 -4.01 -19.70 -15.49
N GLU A 305 -4.53 -20.11 -14.34
CA GLU A 305 -5.84 -20.73 -14.16
C GLU A 305 -6.99 -19.77 -14.47
N THR A 306 -6.79 -18.46 -14.26
CA THR A 306 -7.78 -17.42 -14.61
C THR A 306 -8.11 -17.43 -16.10
N PHE A 307 -7.18 -17.88 -16.95
CA PHE A 307 -7.37 -17.95 -18.41
C PHE A 307 -7.68 -19.35 -18.92
N LYS A 308 -7.99 -20.29 -18.03
CA LYS A 308 -8.39 -21.63 -18.43
C LYS A 308 -9.62 -21.51 -19.34
N ASP A 309 -9.57 -22.22 -20.47
CA ASP A 309 -10.66 -22.28 -21.47
C ASP A 309 -10.98 -20.95 -22.20
N VAL A 310 -10.19 -19.89 -21.97
CA VAL A 310 -10.34 -18.58 -22.67
C VAL A 310 -9.81 -18.60 -24.11
N GLY A 311 -9.18 -19.68 -24.57
CA GLY A 311 -8.68 -19.80 -25.95
C GLY A 311 -7.30 -19.15 -26.19
N ILE A 312 -6.50 -19.01 -25.13
CA ILE A 312 -5.10 -18.54 -25.20
C ILE A 312 -4.07 -19.60 -24.73
N ASN A 313 -4.46 -20.88 -24.65
CA ASN A 313 -3.62 -21.99 -24.15
C ASN A 313 -2.23 -22.05 -24.81
N TYR A 314 -2.14 -21.80 -26.11
CA TYR A 314 -0.87 -21.73 -26.84
C TYR A 314 0.15 -20.78 -26.19
N TYR A 315 -0.32 -19.64 -25.67
CA TYR A 315 0.51 -18.64 -24.99
C TYR A 315 0.80 -19.06 -23.56
N LEU A 316 -0.18 -19.58 -22.82
CA LEU A 316 -0.02 -20.02 -21.43
C LEU A 316 1.07 -21.11 -21.27
N HIS A 317 1.20 -22.01 -22.26
CA HIS A 317 2.27 -23.02 -22.32
C HIS A 317 3.67 -22.43 -22.59
N ARG A 318 3.75 -21.23 -23.17
CA ARG A 318 5.01 -20.53 -23.50
C ARG A 318 5.38 -19.47 -22.50
N VAL A 319 4.51 -19.21 -21.52
CA VAL A 319 4.84 -18.31 -20.42
C VAL A 319 6.02 -18.89 -19.68
N LYS A 320 7.07 -18.08 -19.50
CA LYS A 320 8.24 -18.46 -18.71
C LYS A 320 7.75 -18.78 -17.31
N SER A 321 7.70 -20.06 -16.98
CA SER A 321 7.36 -20.49 -15.64
C SER A 321 8.62 -20.43 -14.82
N ASP A 322 8.80 -19.35 -14.09
CA ASP A 322 9.68 -19.37 -12.92
C ASP A 322 8.92 -20.16 -11.83
N PHE A 323 8.89 -21.48 -12.01
CA PHE A 323 8.70 -22.41 -10.91
C PHE A 323 10.06 -22.54 -10.23
N ASN A 324 10.23 -21.82 -9.14
CA ASN A 324 10.96 -22.24 -7.95
C ASN A 324 10.43 -21.46 -6.75
#